data_AF-A0A937QL17-F1
#
_entry.id   AF-A0A937QL17-F1
#
_cell.length_a   1.000
_cell.length_b   1.000
_cell.length_c   1.000
_cell.angle_alpha   90.00
_cell.angle_beta   90.00
_cell.angle_gamma   90.00
#
_symmetry.space_group_name_H-M   'P 1'
#
loop_
_entity.id
_entity.type
_entity.pdbx_description
1 polymer ?
#
loop_
_entity_poly.entity_id
_entity_poly.type
_entity_poly.pdbx_seq_one_letter_code
_entity_poly.pdbx_strand_id
1 'polypeptide(L)'
;MRIQCSNCEAVYQIDDSKIPEKGIHVTCKKCKARFHIMKKGPTTQKEGSHEGIIPCPKCGHVNISSISSDTCVNCGIAFSEDDKEQLTIIIDNED
;
A
#
# COMPACT_ATOMS: atom_id res chain seq x y z
N MET A 1 -8.14 10.83 -15.05
CA MET A 1 -7.81 9.74 -14.10
C MET A 1 -8.93 8.72 -14.01
N ARG A 2 -8.56 7.46 -13.74
CA ARG A 2 -9.50 6.37 -13.47
C ARG A 2 -9.55 6.12 -11.98
N ILE A 3 -10.73 6.13 -11.40
CA ILE A 3 -10.96 5.84 -9.98
C ILE A 3 -11.80 4.57 -9.84
N GLN A 4 -11.62 3.85 -8.74
CA GLN A 4 -12.41 2.66 -8.42
C GLN A 4 -13.01 2.84 -7.04
N CYS A 5 -14.31 2.54 -6.90
CA CYS A 5 -14.98 2.56 -5.61
C CYS A 5 -14.59 1.32 -4.80
N SER A 6 -14.03 1.51 -3.60
CA SER A 6 -13.61 0.40 -2.73
C SER A 6 -14.77 -0.47 -2.21
N ASN A 7 -16.01 -0.01 -2.32
CA ASN A 7 -17.18 -0.72 -1.80
C ASN A 7 -17.91 -1.59 -2.84
N CYS A 8 -17.86 -1.22 -4.12
CA CYS A 8 -18.63 -1.92 -5.17
C CYS A 8 -17.89 -2.08 -6.49
N GLU A 9 -16.60 -1.73 -6.46
CA GLU A 9 -15.63 -1.84 -7.55
C GLU A 9 -16.04 -1.08 -8.83
N ALA A 10 -17.01 -0.17 -8.72
CA ALA A 10 -17.40 0.69 -9.82
C ALA A 10 -16.23 1.57 -10.23
N VAL A 11 -15.94 1.54 -11.53
CA VAL A 11 -14.88 2.33 -12.15
C VAL A 11 -15.49 3.60 -12.73
N TYR A 12 -14.88 4.74 -12.43
CA TYR A 12 -15.26 6.03 -13.01
C TYR A 12 -14.07 6.73 -13.65
N GLN A 13 -14.32 7.39 -14.78
CA GLN A 13 -13.37 8.28 -15.43
C GLN A 13 -13.68 9.71 -15.00
N ILE A 14 -12.71 10.40 -14.39
CA ILE A 14 -12.84 11.77 -13.90
C ILE A 14 -11.66 12.60 -14.42
N ASP A 15 -11.90 13.85 -14.78
CA ASP A 15 -10.84 14.81 -15.06
C ASP A 15 -9.99 15.08 -13.82
N ASP A 16 -8.68 14.93 -13.94
CA ASP A 16 -7.70 15.26 -12.89
C ASP A 16 -7.77 16.73 -12.45
N SER A 17 -8.18 17.64 -13.35
CA SER A 17 -8.36 19.06 -13.04
C SER A 17 -9.50 19.33 -12.05
N LYS A 18 -10.41 18.37 -11.86
CA LYS A 18 -11.51 18.48 -10.89
C LYS A 18 -11.12 17.97 -9.49
N ILE A 19 -9.94 17.37 -9.36
CA ILE A 19 -9.46 16.84 -8.09
C ILE A 19 -8.39 17.79 -7.54
N PRO A 20 -8.67 18.51 -6.44
CA PRO A 20 -7.68 19.37 -5.81
C PRO A 20 -6.56 18.53 -5.17
N GLU A 21 -5.41 19.14 -4.95
CA GLU A 21 -4.22 18.46 -4.41
C GLU A 21 -4.45 17.85 -3.01
N LYS A 22 -5.28 18.51 -2.20
CA LYS A 22 -5.73 18.01 -0.88
C LYS A 22 -6.66 16.78 -0.95
N GLY A 23 -7.09 16.39 -2.14
CA GLY A 23 -8.11 15.37 -2.37
C GLY A 23 -9.54 15.88 -2.20
N ILE A 24 -10.51 15.05 -2.61
CA ILE A 24 -11.95 15.36 -2.57
C ILE A 24 -12.76 14.14 -2.15
N HIS A 25 -13.74 14.35 -1.27
CA HIS A 25 -14.74 13.34 -0.93
C HIS A 25 -15.76 13.23 -2.05
N VAL A 26 -15.89 12.04 -2.62
CA VAL A 26 -16.91 11.75 -3.64
C VAL A 26 -17.90 10.74 -3.12
N THR A 27 -19.10 10.77 -3.69
CA THR A 27 -20.14 9.76 -3.42
C THR A 27 -20.28 8.86 -4.64
N CYS A 28 -20.16 7.55 -4.45
CA CYS A 28 -20.39 6.56 -5.49
C CYS A 28 -21.84 6.65 -5.99
N LYS A 29 -22.04 6.82 -7.30
CA LYS A 29 -23.40 6.85 -7.86
C LYS A 29 -24.07 5.48 -7.86
N LYS A 30 -23.29 4.39 -7.85
CA LYS A 30 -23.78 2.99 -7.86
C LYS A 30 -24.24 2.52 -6.47
N CYS A 31 -23.38 2.61 -5.45
CA CYS A 31 -23.66 2.09 -4.10
C CYS A 31 -23.88 3.16 -3.03
N LYS A 32 -23.80 4.45 -3.38
CA LYS A 32 -23.92 5.60 -2.46
C LYS A 32 -22.85 5.70 -1.37
N ALA A 33 -21.84 4.84 -1.38
CA ALA A 33 -20.69 4.94 -0.48
C ALA A 33 -19.93 6.25 -0.69
N ARG A 34 -19.51 6.90 0.39
CA ARG A 34 -18.64 8.07 0.37
C ARG A 34 -17.20 7.64 0.57
N PHE A 35 -16.29 8.14 -0.25
CA PHE A 35 -14.87 7.81 -0.16
C PHE A 35 -14.01 9.00 -0.60
N HIS A 36 -12.78 9.05 -0.07
CA HIS A 36 -11.82 10.11 -0.37
C HIS A 36 -10.96 9.72 -1.57
N ILE A 37 -10.75 10.65 -2.49
CA ILE A 37 -9.87 10.47 -3.64
C ILE A 37 -8.83 11.57 -3.62
N MET A 38 -7.57 11.19 -3.72
CA MET A 38 -6.46 12.11 -3.90
C MET A 38 -5.96 12.03 -5.35
N LYS A 39 -5.53 13.17 -5.88
CA LYS A 39 -4.86 13.23 -7.19
C LYS A 39 -3.55 12.45 -7.04
N LYS A 40 -3.47 11.27 -7.66
CA LYS A 40 -2.21 10.55 -7.73
C LYS A 40 -1.26 11.40 -8.58
N GLY A 41 -0.35 12.13 -7.92
CA GLY A 41 0.93 12.43 -8.55
C GLY A 41 1.60 11.11 -8.97
N PRO A 42 2.64 11.13 -9.83
CA PRO A 42 3.42 9.93 -10.14
C PRO A 42 3.82 9.27 -8.82
N THR A 43 3.19 8.14 -8.54
CA THR A 43 3.15 7.57 -7.19
C THR A 43 4.36 6.66 -7.06
N THR A 44 5.42 7.19 -6.43
CA THR A 44 6.20 6.36 -5.51
C THR A 44 5.17 5.76 -4.57
N GLN A 45 5.03 4.44 -4.65
CA GLN A 45 4.18 3.66 -3.78
C GLN A 45 4.70 3.85 -2.35
N LYS A 46 4.21 4.86 -1.64
CA LYS A 46 4.25 4.84 -0.18
C LYS A 46 3.13 3.90 0.23
N GLU A 47 3.48 2.62 0.22
CA GLU A 47 2.82 1.59 1.00
C GLU A 47 2.59 2.17 2.39
N GLY A 48 1.32 2.30 2.74
CA GLY A 48 0.92 2.79 4.04
C GLY A 48 1.56 1.90 5.10
N SER A 49 2.15 2.56 6.10
CA SER A 49 2.24 2.07 7.47
C SER A 49 2.81 0.66 7.63
N HIS A 50 4.08 0.59 8.05
CA HIS A 50 4.74 -0.60 8.61
C HIS A 50 3.92 -1.22 9.77
N GLU A 51 2.90 -1.99 9.44
CA GLU A 51 2.31 -3.02 10.28
C GLU A 51 2.19 -4.26 9.39
N GLY A 52 3.37 -4.80 9.08
CA GLY A 52 3.56 -5.80 8.05
C GLY A 52 2.85 -7.10 8.41
N ILE A 53 2.02 -7.56 7.50
CA ILE A 53 1.43 -8.89 7.55
C ILE A 53 2.33 -9.77 6.67
N ILE A 54 3.16 -10.61 7.28
CA ILE A 54 4.10 -11.50 6.57
C ILE A 54 3.52 -12.91 6.50
N PRO A 55 3.05 -13.37 5.33
CA PRO A 55 2.65 -14.77 5.14
C PRO A 55 3.90 -15.66 5.14
N CYS A 56 3.87 -16.73 5.92
CA CYS A 56 4.94 -17.71 5.98
C CYS A 56 5.01 -18.52 4.67
N PRO A 57 6.14 -18.54 3.96
CA PRO A 57 6.26 -19.27 2.69
C PRO A 57 6.20 -20.79 2.88
N LYS A 58 6.48 -21.28 4.09
CA LYS A 58 6.52 -22.73 4.38
C LYS A 58 5.15 -23.30 4.74
N CYS A 59 4.34 -22.58 5.53
CA CYS A 59 3.07 -23.09 6.04
C CYS A 59 1.86 -22.21 5.74
N GLY A 60 2.05 -21.04 5.12
CA GLY A 60 0.98 -20.08 4.84
C GLY A 60 0.46 -19.32 6.06
N HIS A 61 1.02 -19.56 7.25
CA HIS A 61 0.61 -18.85 8.46
C HIS A 61 1.01 -17.38 8.40
N VAL A 62 0.09 -16.51 8.76
CA VAL A 62 0.26 -15.06 8.69
C VAL A 62 0.87 -14.54 9.99
N ASN A 63 2.05 -13.92 9.91
CA ASN A 63 2.76 -13.35 11.06
C ASN A 63 2.63 -11.82 11.03
N ILE A 64 2.67 -11.19 12.20
CA ILE A 64 2.57 -9.74 12.36
C ILE A 64 3.99 -9.22 12.60
N SER A 65 4.51 -8.40 11.69
CA SER A 65 5.88 -7.84 11.70
C SER A 65 6.19 -6.98 12.93
N SER A 66 5.19 -6.60 13.72
CA SER A 66 5.36 -5.87 14.98
C SER A 66 5.96 -6.73 16.10
N ILE A 67 6.02 -8.05 15.90
CA ILE A 67 6.67 -8.98 16.83
C ILE A 67 8.06 -9.29 16.25
N SER A 68 9.09 -8.78 16.91
CA SER A 68 10.52 -9.08 16.71
C SER A 68 10.84 -10.52 17.05
N SER A 69 10.25 -11.44 16.30
CA SER A 69 10.55 -12.87 16.32
C SER A 69 10.83 -13.24 14.89
N ASP A 70 12.10 -13.37 14.54
CA ASP A 70 12.58 -13.74 13.20
C ASP A 70 12.18 -15.15 12.77
N THR A 71 11.18 -15.76 13.43
CA THR A 71 10.69 -17.11 13.19
C THR A 71 9.18 -17.14 13.12
N CYS A 72 8.63 -17.91 12.19
CA CYS A 72 7.19 -18.15 12.12
C CYS A 72 6.69 -18.88 13.38
N VAL A 73 5.68 -18.32 14.06
CA VAL A 73 5.10 -18.91 15.29
C VAL A 73 4.42 -20.26 15.08
N ASN A 74 4.10 -20.60 13.84
CA ASN A 74 3.39 -21.83 13.50
C ASN A 74 4.32 -22.97 13.09
N CYS A 75 5.37 -22.70 12.32
CA CYS A 75 6.24 -23.76 11.78
C CYS A 75 7.72 -23.60 12.14
N GLY A 76 8.09 -22.52 12.83
CA GLY A 76 9.44 -22.28 13.35
C GLY A 76 10.49 -21.96 12.29
N ILE A 77 10.12 -21.73 11.03
CA ILE A 77 11.10 -21.30 10.01
C ILE A 77 11.59 -19.89 10.32
N ALA A 78 12.90 -19.68 10.27
CA ALA A 78 13.49 -18.36 10.34
C ALA A 78 13.24 -17.60 9.02
N PHE A 79 12.83 -16.34 9.11
CA PHE A 79 12.77 -15.44 7.96
C PHE A 79 14.21 -15.00 7.66
N SER A 80 14.76 -15.40 6.52
CA SER A 80 16.16 -15.10 6.16
C SER A 80 16.36 -13.60 5.98
N GLU A 81 17.48 -13.07 6.50
CA GLU A 81 17.79 -11.64 6.55
C GLU A 81 18.13 -11.02 5.18
N ASP A 82 18.11 -11.81 4.10
CA ASP A 82 18.49 -11.42 2.73
C ASP A 82 17.46 -10.53 1.99
N ASP A 83 16.28 -10.26 2.57
CA ASP A 83 15.24 -9.37 1.98
C ASP A 83 15.33 -7.90 2.46
N LYS A 84 16.33 -7.52 3.27
CA LYS A 84 16.38 -6.20 3.94
C LYS A 84 17.22 -5.11 3.27
N GLU A 85 17.93 -5.38 2.16
CA GLU A 85 18.84 -4.38 1.58
C GLU A 85 18.60 -4.15 0.08
N GLN A 86 17.57 -3.37 -0.25
CA GLN A 86 17.51 -2.59 -1.51
C GLN A 86 16.74 -1.28 -1.29
N LEU A 87 17.23 -0.41 -0.39
CA LEU A 87 16.81 0.99 -0.40
C LEU A 87 17.88 1.94 0.16
N THR A 88 19.05 1.95 -0.48
CA THR A 88 19.95 3.11 -0.47
C THR A 88 19.97 3.68 -1.88
N ILE A 89 19.11 4.68 -2.12
CA ILE A 89 19.21 5.54 -3.29
C ILE A 89 20.57 6.23 -3.19
N ILE A 90 21.44 5.98 -4.17
CA ILE A 90 22.68 6.72 -4.37
C ILE A 90 22.27 8.18 -4.61
N ILE A 91 22.47 9.04 -3.61
CA ILE A 91 22.55 10.48 -3.85
C ILE A 91 23.98 10.72 -4.32
N ASP A 92 24.21 10.57 -5.62
CA ASP A 92 25.45 11.05 -6.23
C ASP A 92 25.48 12.57 -6.01
N ASN A 93 26.51 13.00 -5.27
CA ASN A 93 26.77 14.38 -4.90
C ASN A 93 27.30 15.17 -6.10
N GLU A 94 27.22 16.50 -5.93
CA GLU A 94 28.12 17.52 -6.51
C GLU A 94 28.00 17.88 -7.99
N ASP A 95 27.63 19.14 -8.24
CA ASP A 95 28.61 20.20 -8.55
C ASP A 95 28.18 21.53 -7.89
#